data_AF-A0A0G4IU41-F1
#
_entry.id   AF-A0A0G4IU41-F1
#
_cell.length_a   1.000
_cell.length_b   1.000
_cell.length_c   1.000
_cell.angle_alpha   90.00
_cell.angle_beta   90.00
_cell.angle_gamma   90.00
#
_symmetry.space_group_name_H-M   'P 1'
#
loop_
_entity.id
_entity.type
_entity.pdbx_description
1 polymer ?
#
loop_
_entity_poly.entity_id
_entity_poly.type
_entity_poly.pdbx_seq_one_letter_code
_entity_poly.pdbx_strand_id
1 'polypeptide(L)'
;MTRSAVETVVPVLVAVVVGLGYATASTALVGNATTVCLGTDPVTGATYTPCQQRTRLTGAFASSCGAVWSQQPVRVDLGFQATFSFQVSNATGWCPHNMNAYKRCRARGGHGLALVLHNDPTMASLGSLLGSCLEGLGYTGINNSLAVELDMWHDDQLYDMYDNHMAIQTMSTSANTNDHRHTYGGSPDIPDLASGQNHTVRLVYEPTVDITILQSETCAQRYACDRFQSTAQFASMLPTVYASAPGMGTAWAYLDDMVEPRFIVPIYFPALLNLTAGTSLYVGLTAATGAVQFQVHDVFGFTFCSGGTCSQILP
;
A
#
# COMPACT_ATOMS: atom_id res chain seq x y z
N MET A 1 50.54 -2.93 38.47
CA MET A 1 49.29 -3.17 37.71
C MET A 1 48.47 -1.89 37.75
N THR A 2 48.55 -1.08 36.70
CA THR A 2 47.75 0.14 36.54
C THR A 2 47.13 0.07 35.16
N ARG A 3 45.81 -0.15 35.09
CA ARG A 3 45.05 -0.17 33.84
C ARG A 3 44.75 1.28 33.45
N SER A 4 45.22 1.68 32.27
CA SER A 4 44.83 2.94 31.62
C SER A 4 43.45 2.73 30.97
N ALA A 5 42.46 3.53 31.35
CA ALA A 5 41.18 3.59 30.64
C ALA A 5 41.35 4.50 29.42
N VAL A 6 41.03 3.99 28.23
CA VAL A 6 40.92 4.77 27.00
C VAL A 6 39.46 5.20 26.91
N GLU A 7 39.17 6.48 27.12
CA GLU A 7 37.87 7.08 26.80
C GLU A 7 37.77 7.24 25.28
N THR A 8 36.99 6.38 24.64
CA THR A 8 36.53 6.57 23.27
C THR A 8 35.40 7.59 23.25
N VAL A 9 35.71 8.82 22.84
CA VAL A 9 34.71 9.85 22.54
C VAL A 9 34.01 9.46 21.24
N VAL A 10 32.77 8.98 21.34
CA VAL A 10 31.88 8.79 20.19
C VAL A 10 31.28 10.17 19.85
N PRO A 11 31.46 10.70 18.63
CA PRO A 11 30.83 11.96 18.26
C PRO A 11 29.32 11.73 18.12
N VAL A 12 28.54 12.34 19.01
CA VAL A 12 27.08 12.46 18.86
C VAL A 12 26.83 13.41 17.70
N LEU A 13 26.51 12.86 16.53
CA LEU A 13 26.01 13.63 15.40
C LEU A 13 24.59 14.10 15.77
N VAL A 14 24.46 15.34 16.23
CA VAL A 14 23.16 15.99 16.37
C VAL A 14 22.67 16.29 14.96
N ALA A 15 21.89 15.37 14.39
CA ALA A 15 21.16 15.63 13.16
C ALA A 15 20.11 16.70 13.45
N VAL A 16 20.36 17.91 12.95
CA VAL A 16 19.34 18.95 12.87
C VAL A 16 18.25 18.42 11.95
N VAL A 17 17.09 18.06 12.52
CA VAL A 17 15.89 17.75 11.76
C VAL A 17 15.42 19.05 11.12
N VAL A 18 15.94 19.37 9.94
CA VAL A 18 15.30 20.33 9.04
C VAL A 18 13.94 19.71 8.72
N GLY A 19 12.87 20.33 9.21
CA GLY A 19 11.52 19.88 8.92
C GLY A 19 11.36 19.76 7.40
N LEU A 20 11.13 18.55 6.91
CA LEU A 20 10.78 18.32 5.51
C LEU A 20 9.48 19.09 5.26
N GLY A 21 9.57 20.22 4.56
CA GLY A 21 8.39 20.93 4.08
C GLY A 21 7.69 20.05 3.04
N TYR A 22 6.44 19.69 3.29
CA TYR A 22 5.62 18.97 2.31
C TYR A 22 5.01 19.97 1.32
N ALA A 23 5.08 19.67 0.02
CA ALA A 23 4.23 20.34 -0.95
C ALA A 23 2.84 19.69 -0.90
N THR A 24 1.77 20.47 -0.70
CA THR A 24 0.40 19.95 -0.77
C THR A 24 0.02 19.66 -2.22
N ALA A 25 -0.32 18.42 -2.53
CA ALA A 25 -0.81 18.03 -3.85
C ALA A 25 -2.33 18.20 -3.94
N SER A 26 -2.84 18.52 -5.12
CA SER A 26 -4.28 18.47 -5.39
C SER A 26 -4.72 17.04 -5.70
N THR A 27 -5.96 16.70 -5.31
CA THR A 27 -6.53 15.36 -5.49
C THR A 27 -7.84 15.35 -6.25
N ALA A 28 -8.12 14.26 -6.94
CA ALA A 28 -9.42 13.99 -7.56
C ALA A 28 -10.12 12.87 -6.77
N LEU A 29 -11.33 13.14 -6.25
CA LEU A 29 -12.19 12.14 -5.64
C LEU A 29 -13.10 11.52 -6.70
N VAL A 30 -13.26 10.20 -6.66
CA VAL A 30 -13.99 9.41 -7.65
C VAL A 30 -14.95 8.44 -6.97
N GLY A 31 -16.11 8.21 -7.59
CA GLY A 31 -17.11 7.27 -7.08
C GLY A 31 -17.72 7.76 -5.78
N ASN A 32 -17.71 6.91 -4.75
CA ASN A 32 -18.22 7.25 -3.41
C ASN A 32 -17.22 8.01 -2.53
N ALA A 33 -16.02 8.33 -3.03
CA ALA A 33 -15.01 8.99 -2.23
C ALA A 33 -15.41 10.42 -1.83
N THR A 34 -15.30 10.76 -0.55
CA THR A 34 -15.69 12.06 0.00
C THR A 34 -14.74 12.54 1.09
N THR A 35 -14.59 13.86 1.25
CA THR A 35 -13.92 14.44 2.42
C THR A 35 -14.91 14.55 3.58
N VAL A 36 -14.52 14.07 4.75
CA VAL A 36 -15.31 14.12 5.99
C VAL A 36 -14.49 14.77 7.12
N CYS A 37 -15.16 15.45 8.05
CA CYS A 37 -14.51 15.92 9.28
C CYS A 37 -15.17 15.24 10.47
N LEU A 38 -14.43 14.35 11.15
CA LEU A 38 -14.96 13.57 12.26
C LEU A 38 -14.71 14.31 13.58
N GLY A 39 -15.77 14.59 14.33
CA GLY A 39 -15.66 15.18 15.68
C GLY A 39 -15.33 14.16 16.77
N THR A 40 -15.49 12.86 16.48
CA THR A 40 -15.15 11.75 17.38
C THR A 40 -14.59 10.59 16.59
N ASP A 41 -13.75 9.78 17.24
CA ASP A 41 -13.27 8.52 16.71
C ASP A 41 -14.45 7.53 16.58
N PRO A 42 -14.67 6.93 15.39
CA PRO A 42 -15.83 6.10 15.13
C PRO A 42 -15.84 4.76 15.90
N VAL A 43 -14.72 4.39 16.54
CA VAL A 43 -14.56 3.12 17.25
C VAL A 43 -14.51 3.33 18.76
N THR A 44 -13.70 4.29 19.21
CA THR A 44 -13.45 4.55 20.63
C THR A 44 -14.34 5.66 21.19
N GLY A 45 -14.97 6.48 20.34
CA GLY A 45 -15.73 7.67 20.76
C GLY A 45 -14.86 8.83 21.26
N ALA A 46 -13.52 8.71 21.19
CA ALA A 46 -12.60 9.75 21.61
C ALA A 46 -12.85 11.05 20.82
N THR A 47 -12.92 12.18 21.50
CA THR A 47 -13.22 13.46 20.85
C THR A 47 -12.02 14.00 20.08
N TYR A 48 -12.26 14.44 18.84
CA TYR A 48 -11.31 15.20 18.04
C TYR A 48 -11.62 16.69 18.18
N THR A 49 -10.66 17.49 18.67
CA THR A 49 -10.79 18.95 18.76
C THR A 49 -9.48 19.62 18.28
N PRO A 50 -9.47 20.26 17.09
CA PRO A 50 -10.55 20.34 16.09
C PRO A 50 -10.92 18.97 15.49
N CYS A 51 -12.01 18.88 14.73
CA CYS A 51 -12.38 17.63 14.06
C CYS A 51 -11.24 17.15 13.15
N GLN A 52 -11.06 15.83 13.05
CA GLN A 52 -10.02 15.24 12.20
C GLN A 52 -10.54 15.16 10.77
N GLN A 53 -9.86 15.80 9.83
CA GLN A 53 -10.15 15.66 8.40
C GLN A 53 -9.74 14.27 7.93
N ARG A 54 -10.61 13.63 7.14
CA ARG A 54 -10.38 12.33 6.53
C ARG A 54 -10.93 12.28 5.11
N THR A 55 -10.39 11.39 4.31
CA THR A 55 -10.97 10.97 3.03
C THR A 55 -11.62 9.62 3.21
N ARG A 56 -12.95 9.60 3.13
CA ARG A 56 -13.74 8.36 3.12
C ARG A 56 -13.75 7.80 1.72
N LEU A 57 -13.12 6.65 1.48
CA LEU A 57 -13.15 5.96 0.19
C LEU A 57 -14.48 5.24 -0.03
N THR A 58 -15.02 4.59 1.00
CA THR A 58 -16.37 4.00 0.98
C THR A 58 -17.08 4.22 2.31
N GLY A 59 -18.41 4.32 2.25
CA GLY A 59 -19.26 4.16 3.42
C GLY A 59 -19.52 2.68 3.73
N ALA A 60 -20.14 2.40 4.87
CA ALA A 60 -20.65 1.07 5.21
C ALA A 60 -21.97 0.77 4.47
N PHE A 61 -21.89 0.69 3.13
CA PHE A 61 -23.01 0.36 2.25
C PHE A 61 -22.59 -0.79 1.33
N ALA A 62 -23.55 -1.61 0.92
CA ALA A 62 -23.30 -2.68 -0.04
C ALA A 62 -22.81 -2.12 -1.39
N SER A 63 -21.85 -2.81 -2.01
CA SER A 63 -21.35 -2.54 -3.36
C SER A 63 -20.85 -1.11 -3.62
N SER A 64 -20.46 -0.39 -2.56
CA SER A 64 -19.81 0.92 -2.65
C SER A 64 -18.37 0.79 -3.16
N CYS A 65 -17.91 1.78 -3.90
CA CYS A 65 -16.54 1.88 -4.37
C CYS A 65 -16.13 3.33 -4.54
N GLY A 66 -14.90 3.65 -4.20
CA GLY A 66 -14.38 4.98 -4.37
C GLY A 66 -12.87 5.00 -4.49
N ALA A 67 -12.38 6.08 -5.09
CA ALA A 67 -10.95 6.30 -5.23
C ALA A 67 -10.59 7.76 -5.00
N VAL A 68 -9.33 7.97 -4.69
CA VAL A 68 -8.71 9.28 -4.67
C VAL A 68 -7.38 9.23 -5.38
N TRP A 69 -7.16 10.14 -6.32
CA TRP A 69 -5.94 10.21 -7.13
C TRP A 69 -5.21 11.53 -6.91
N SER A 70 -3.88 11.48 -6.92
CA SER A 70 -3.06 12.67 -7.12
C SER A 70 -3.37 13.29 -8.48
N GLN A 71 -3.66 14.59 -8.56
CA GLN A 71 -3.85 15.26 -9.85
C GLN A 71 -2.53 15.56 -10.56
N GLN A 72 -1.43 15.60 -9.81
CA GLN A 72 -0.09 15.75 -10.36
C GLN A 72 0.63 14.41 -10.29
N PRO A 73 1.26 13.97 -11.38
CA PRO A 73 1.96 12.70 -11.38
C PRO A 73 3.28 12.84 -10.61
N VAL A 74 3.72 11.74 -9.97
CA VAL A 74 4.92 11.66 -9.15
C VAL A 74 6.00 10.82 -9.82
N ARG A 75 7.26 11.12 -9.51
CA ARG A 75 8.43 10.44 -10.07
C ARG A 75 8.78 9.19 -9.27
N VAL A 76 9.13 8.11 -9.95
CA VAL A 76 9.49 6.82 -9.30
C VAL A 76 10.88 6.30 -9.65
N ASP A 77 11.54 6.93 -10.63
CA ASP A 77 12.84 6.53 -11.14
C ASP A 77 14.01 6.79 -10.17
N LEU A 78 13.81 7.64 -9.16
CA LEU A 78 14.80 7.98 -8.14
C LEU A 78 14.66 7.17 -6.84
N GLY A 79 13.80 6.15 -6.83
CA GLY A 79 13.30 5.55 -5.59
C GLY A 79 12.21 6.42 -4.95
N PHE A 80 11.33 5.78 -4.18
CA PHE A 80 10.23 6.50 -3.55
C PHE A 80 9.75 5.84 -2.25
N GLN A 81 8.98 6.59 -1.48
CA GLN A 81 8.21 6.10 -0.34
C GLN A 81 6.77 6.60 -0.46
N ALA A 82 5.80 5.68 -0.50
CA ALA A 82 4.38 5.99 -0.42
C ALA A 82 3.88 5.53 0.95
N THR A 83 3.43 6.46 1.79
CA THR A 83 2.96 6.18 3.16
C THR A 83 1.55 6.68 3.33
N PHE A 84 0.61 5.82 3.72
CA PHE A 84 -0.75 6.22 4.03
C PHE A 84 -1.24 5.58 5.34
N SER A 85 -2.15 6.28 6.01
CA SER A 85 -2.77 5.80 7.25
C SER A 85 -4.28 5.79 7.13
N PHE A 86 -4.89 4.72 7.63
CA PHE A 86 -6.31 4.47 7.47
C PHE A 86 -6.91 3.81 8.72
N GLN A 87 -8.24 3.89 8.84
CA GLN A 87 -9.02 3.21 9.86
C GLN A 87 -10.22 2.57 9.17
N VAL A 88 -10.46 1.30 9.48
CA VAL A 88 -11.69 0.61 9.10
C VAL A 88 -12.68 0.71 10.25
N SER A 89 -13.93 1.06 9.96
CA SER A 89 -14.97 1.17 10.99
C SER A 89 -16.33 0.75 10.47
N ASN A 90 -17.30 0.58 11.39
CA ASN A 90 -18.68 0.24 11.08
C ASN A 90 -18.80 -0.99 10.14
N ALA A 91 -17.99 -2.01 10.40
CA ALA A 91 -18.00 -3.25 9.67
C ALA A 91 -19.29 -4.04 9.93
N THR A 92 -19.80 -4.71 8.90
CA THR A 92 -20.93 -5.64 9.05
C THR A 92 -20.63 -6.74 10.05
N GLY A 93 -21.63 -7.09 10.88
CA GLY A 93 -21.58 -8.26 11.74
C GLY A 93 -21.86 -9.58 11.00
N TRP A 94 -21.34 -9.77 9.77
CA TRP A 94 -21.63 -10.98 9.01
C TRP A 94 -20.73 -12.13 9.45
N CYS A 95 -21.37 -13.24 9.85
CA CYS A 95 -20.70 -14.44 10.32
C CYS A 95 -21.25 -15.63 9.52
N PRO A 96 -20.49 -16.17 8.55
CA PRO A 96 -20.94 -17.34 7.82
C PRO A 96 -21.02 -18.53 8.79
N HIS A 97 -22.06 -19.35 8.62
CA HIS A 97 -22.36 -20.50 9.48
C HIS A 97 -21.27 -21.58 9.57
N ASN A 98 -20.15 -21.44 8.83
CA ASN A 98 -19.13 -22.47 8.67
C ASN A 98 -17.75 -22.08 9.24
N MET A 99 -17.65 -21.05 10.09
CA MET A 99 -16.41 -20.82 10.85
C MET A 99 -16.39 -21.77 12.06
N ASN A 100 -15.42 -22.68 12.09
CA ASN A 100 -15.26 -23.69 13.15
C ASN A 100 -15.36 -23.07 14.55
N ALA A 101 -15.91 -23.83 15.51
CA ALA A 101 -16.30 -23.46 16.88
C ALA A 101 -15.23 -22.73 17.75
N TYR A 102 -14.00 -22.56 17.25
CA TYR A 102 -12.91 -21.79 17.88
C TYR A 102 -12.72 -20.37 17.33
N LYS A 103 -13.21 -20.03 16.13
CA LYS A 103 -13.22 -18.65 15.62
C LYS A 103 -14.63 -18.06 15.88
N ARG A 104 -14.76 -17.37 17.02
CA ARG A 104 -15.97 -16.59 17.38
C ARG A 104 -16.36 -15.69 16.21
N CYS A 105 -17.66 -15.60 15.91
CA CYS A 105 -18.25 -14.59 15.03
C CYS A 105 -17.58 -13.22 15.26
N ARG A 106 -16.80 -12.74 14.30
CA ARG A 106 -16.16 -11.42 14.33
C ARG A 106 -16.91 -10.52 13.37
N ALA A 107 -17.14 -9.26 13.76
CA ALA A 107 -17.58 -8.26 12.80
C ALA A 107 -16.51 -8.14 11.71
N ARG A 108 -16.86 -8.57 10.50
CA ARG A 108 -16.00 -8.51 9.32
C ARG A 108 -16.80 -7.86 8.21
N GLY A 109 -16.26 -6.77 7.70
CA GLY A 109 -16.65 -6.25 6.40
C GLY A 109 -15.76 -6.84 5.33
N GLY A 110 -16.02 -6.40 4.12
CA GLY A 110 -15.15 -6.60 2.97
C GLY A 110 -15.41 -5.47 1.98
N HIS A 111 -14.69 -5.38 0.88
CA HIS A 111 -13.56 -6.27 0.54
C HIS A 111 -12.25 -5.71 1.09
N GLY A 112 -11.98 -4.42 0.89
CA GLY A 112 -10.73 -3.82 1.34
C GLY A 112 -10.39 -2.53 0.62
N LEU A 113 -9.10 -2.22 0.57
CA LEU A 113 -8.54 -1.05 -0.11
C LEU A 113 -7.20 -1.36 -0.75
N ALA A 114 -6.73 -0.50 -1.65
CA ALA A 114 -5.43 -0.63 -2.28
C ALA A 114 -4.74 0.73 -2.48
N LEU A 115 -3.41 0.72 -2.38
CA LEU A 115 -2.57 1.77 -2.94
C LEU A 115 -2.28 1.43 -4.40
N VAL A 116 -2.57 2.35 -5.32
CA VAL A 116 -2.41 2.11 -6.75
C VAL A 116 -1.44 3.12 -7.36
N LEU A 117 -0.50 2.61 -8.13
CA LEU A 117 0.41 3.37 -8.98
C LEU A 117 0.06 3.03 -10.43
N HIS A 118 -0.28 4.01 -11.25
CA HIS A 118 -0.65 3.74 -12.64
C HIS A 118 -0.12 4.78 -13.63
N ASN A 119 0.13 4.30 -14.85
CA ASN A 119 0.38 5.10 -16.04
C ASN A 119 -0.57 4.64 -17.15
N ASP A 120 -1.85 4.51 -16.79
CA ASP A 120 -2.92 4.04 -17.68
C ASP A 120 -3.15 5.03 -18.84
N PRO A 121 -2.85 4.68 -20.10
CA PRO A 121 -3.02 5.58 -21.24
C PRO A 121 -4.47 5.65 -21.74
N THR A 122 -5.33 4.74 -21.27
CA THR A 122 -6.70 4.56 -21.78
C THR A 122 -7.74 5.38 -21.01
N MET A 123 -7.38 5.87 -19.83
CA MET A 123 -8.32 6.56 -18.96
C MET A 123 -8.19 8.09 -19.11
N ALA A 124 -9.15 8.68 -19.82
CA ALA A 124 -9.12 10.07 -20.27
C ALA A 124 -9.18 11.14 -19.15
N SER A 125 -9.60 10.78 -17.94
CA SER A 125 -9.70 11.69 -16.80
C SER A 125 -9.56 10.97 -15.46
N LEU A 126 -8.69 11.50 -14.59
CA LEU A 126 -8.56 11.06 -13.21
C LEU A 126 -9.86 11.18 -12.41
N GLY A 127 -10.74 12.12 -12.77
CA GLY A 127 -12.02 12.35 -12.08
C GLY A 127 -13.07 11.25 -12.28
N SER A 128 -12.80 10.28 -13.16
CA SER A 128 -13.65 9.10 -13.40
C SER A 128 -12.87 7.78 -13.34
N LEU A 129 -11.60 7.83 -12.92
CA LEU A 129 -10.65 6.71 -12.93
C LEU A 129 -10.99 5.77 -11.77
N LEU A 130 -11.67 4.65 -12.07
CA LEU A 130 -12.02 3.62 -11.09
C LEU A 130 -12.13 2.26 -11.79
N GLY A 131 -11.45 1.26 -11.25
CA GLY A 131 -11.57 -0.13 -11.69
C GLY A 131 -12.87 -0.79 -11.21
N SER A 132 -12.98 -2.10 -11.35
CA SER A 132 -14.16 -2.82 -10.87
C SER A 132 -14.29 -2.77 -9.34
N CYS A 133 -15.53 -2.65 -8.87
CA CYS A 133 -15.90 -2.64 -7.45
C CYS A 133 -15.86 -4.07 -6.85
N LEU A 134 -16.45 -4.22 -5.66
CA LEU A 134 -16.55 -5.49 -4.93
C LEU A 134 -15.15 -6.09 -4.70
N GLU A 135 -14.95 -7.35 -5.06
CA GLU A 135 -13.68 -8.06 -5.00
C GLU A 135 -12.55 -7.38 -5.79
N GLY A 136 -12.88 -6.51 -6.76
CA GLY A 136 -11.88 -5.80 -7.57
C GLY A 136 -11.23 -4.59 -6.89
N LEU A 137 -11.66 -4.23 -5.68
CA LEU A 137 -11.10 -3.17 -4.82
C LEU A 137 -10.92 -1.79 -5.49
N GLY A 138 -11.58 -1.56 -6.62
CA GLY A 138 -11.47 -0.33 -7.41
C GLY A 138 -10.19 -0.22 -8.25
N TYR A 139 -9.34 -1.25 -8.32
CA TYR A 139 -8.14 -1.25 -9.17
C TYR A 139 -8.17 -2.29 -10.31
N THR A 140 -8.94 -3.36 -10.18
CA THR A 140 -9.06 -4.36 -11.25
C THR A 140 -9.56 -3.71 -12.53
N GLY A 141 -8.90 -4.01 -13.65
CA GLY A 141 -9.18 -3.40 -14.95
C GLY A 141 -8.36 -2.16 -15.29
N ILE A 142 -7.69 -1.51 -14.31
CA ILE A 142 -6.81 -0.36 -14.60
C ILE A 142 -5.57 -0.88 -15.33
N ASN A 143 -5.33 -0.38 -16.54
CA ASN A 143 -4.19 -0.77 -17.35
C ASN A 143 -2.90 -0.14 -16.81
N ASN A 144 -1.77 -0.77 -17.12
CA ASN A 144 -0.46 -0.22 -16.83
C ASN A 144 -0.31 0.24 -15.36
N SER A 145 -0.64 -0.68 -14.45
CA SER A 145 -0.75 -0.38 -13.02
C SER A 145 -0.15 -1.45 -12.13
N LEU A 146 0.18 -1.02 -10.93
CA LEU A 146 0.52 -1.86 -9.78
C LEU A 146 -0.38 -1.44 -8.62
N ALA A 147 -1.01 -2.41 -7.97
CA ALA A 147 -1.79 -2.21 -6.77
C ALA A 147 -1.13 -2.95 -5.60
N VAL A 148 -0.99 -2.27 -4.47
CA VAL A 148 -0.71 -2.89 -3.17
C VAL A 148 -2.06 -3.04 -2.48
N GLU A 149 -2.64 -4.22 -2.54
CA GLU A 149 -3.93 -4.52 -1.95
C GLU A 149 -3.80 -4.83 -0.46
N LEU A 150 -4.87 -4.48 0.26
CA LEU A 150 -5.14 -4.87 1.64
C LEU A 150 -6.51 -5.54 1.64
N ASP A 151 -6.52 -6.85 1.42
CA ASP A 151 -7.74 -7.63 1.36
C ASP A 151 -8.15 -8.12 2.76
N MET A 152 -9.42 -7.94 3.08
CA MET A 152 -10.03 -8.29 4.36
C MET A 152 -11.11 -9.36 4.18
N TRP A 153 -11.28 -9.84 2.96
CA TRP A 153 -12.23 -10.86 2.59
C TRP A 153 -11.53 -12.01 1.85
N HIS A 154 -12.13 -13.19 1.88
CA HIS A 154 -11.57 -14.36 1.21
C HIS A 154 -12.56 -14.81 0.13
N ASP A 155 -12.15 -14.64 -1.12
CA ASP A 155 -12.83 -15.11 -2.32
C ASP A 155 -12.07 -16.32 -2.90
N ASP A 156 -12.52 -17.55 -2.55
CA ASP A 156 -11.89 -18.82 -2.97
C ASP A 156 -11.73 -18.93 -4.51
N GLN A 157 -12.67 -18.38 -5.27
CA GLN A 157 -12.64 -18.39 -6.73
C GLN A 157 -11.50 -17.55 -7.32
N LEU A 158 -10.94 -16.63 -6.53
CA LEU A 158 -9.83 -15.77 -6.88
C LEU A 158 -8.49 -16.26 -6.31
N TYR A 159 -8.48 -17.43 -5.64
CA TYR A 159 -7.29 -18.01 -5.01
C TYR A 159 -6.70 -17.16 -3.89
N ASP A 160 -7.55 -16.37 -3.22
CA ASP A 160 -7.15 -15.54 -2.10
C ASP A 160 -6.48 -16.35 -0.99
N MET A 161 -5.58 -15.68 -0.27
CA MET A 161 -5.13 -16.20 1.02
C MET A 161 -6.33 -16.26 1.98
N TYR A 162 -6.33 -17.25 2.89
CA TYR A 162 -7.53 -17.54 3.69
C TYR A 162 -7.86 -16.48 4.76
N ASP A 163 -6.84 -15.85 5.34
CA ASP A 163 -7.00 -14.75 6.28
C ASP A 163 -6.69 -13.41 5.55
N ASN A 164 -6.92 -12.28 6.22
CA ASN A 164 -6.59 -10.96 5.69
C ASN A 164 -5.15 -10.97 5.16
N HIS A 165 -4.91 -10.32 4.03
CA HIS A 165 -3.59 -10.33 3.41
C HIS A 165 -3.27 -8.99 2.75
N MET A 166 -1.96 -8.79 2.58
CA MET A 166 -1.40 -7.68 1.82
C MET A 166 -0.62 -8.25 0.66
N ALA A 167 -0.89 -7.77 -0.56
CA ALA A 167 -0.26 -8.30 -1.75
C ALA A 167 -0.07 -7.24 -2.84
N ILE A 168 0.90 -7.47 -3.71
CA ILE A 168 1.12 -6.70 -4.92
C ILE A 168 0.43 -7.42 -6.08
N GLN A 169 -0.52 -6.74 -6.71
CA GLN A 169 -1.22 -7.18 -7.90
C GLN A 169 -0.79 -6.31 -9.10
N THR A 170 -0.32 -6.95 -10.16
CA THR A 170 0.05 -6.26 -11.40
C THR A 170 0.05 -7.18 -12.60
N MET A 171 -0.51 -6.70 -13.71
CA MET A 171 -0.40 -7.32 -15.03
C MET A 171 0.57 -6.55 -15.94
N SER A 172 1.55 -5.85 -15.34
CA SER A 172 2.45 -4.94 -16.06
C SER A 172 1.64 -3.92 -16.86
N THR A 173 1.78 -3.87 -18.19
CA THR A 173 1.07 -2.92 -19.05
C THR A 173 -0.39 -3.30 -19.33
N SER A 174 -0.80 -4.54 -19.06
CA SER A 174 -2.18 -5.01 -19.28
C SER A 174 -3.11 -4.56 -18.15
N ALA A 175 -4.42 -4.75 -18.34
CA ALA A 175 -5.43 -4.53 -17.32
C ALA A 175 -5.12 -5.36 -16.06
N ASN A 176 -5.06 -4.69 -14.90
CA ASN A 176 -4.76 -5.36 -13.65
C ASN A 176 -5.89 -6.29 -13.19
N THR A 177 -5.60 -7.24 -12.32
CA THR A 177 -6.52 -8.27 -11.82
C THR A 177 -6.38 -8.47 -10.32
N ASN A 178 -7.47 -8.88 -9.68
CA ASN A 178 -7.53 -9.33 -8.28
C ASN A 178 -7.44 -10.86 -8.14
N ASP A 179 -7.18 -11.56 -9.24
CA ASP A 179 -6.93 -12.99 -9.24
C ASP A 179 -5.52 -13.31 -8.72
N HIS A 180 -5.44 -13.93 -7.55
CA HIS A 180 -4.20 -14.23 -6.82
C HIS A 180 -3.27 -15.22 -7.53
N ARG A 181 -3.69 -15.84 -8.64
CA ARG A 181 -2.76 -16.55 -9.53
C ARG A 181 -1.73 -15.61 -10.17
N HIS A 182 -1.99 -14.31 -10.18
CA HIS A 182 -1.12 -13.28 -10.75
C HIS A 182 -0.46 -12.38 -9.70
N THR A 183 -0.52 -12.75 -8.41
CA THR A 183 0.13 -11.99 -7.34
C THR A 183 1.64 -11.92 -7.56
N TYR A 184 2.17 -10.70 -7.53
CA TYR A 184 3.60 -10.42 -7.70
C TYR A 184 4.41 -10.64 -6.41
N GLY A 185 3.75 -10.60 -5.26
CA GLY A 185 4.30 -10.94 -3.94
C GLY A 185 3.33 -10.50 -2.85
N GLY A 186 3.34 -11.16 -1.70
CA GLY A 186 2.35 -10.88 -0.67
C GLY A 186 2.54 -11.67 0.61
N SER A 187 1.74 -11.34 1.62
CA SER A 187 1.80 -11.97 2.93
C SER A 187 0.44 -11.96 3.63
N PRO A 188 0.00 -13.09 4.21
CA PRO A 188 -1.13 -13.15 5.12
C PRO A 188 -0.71 -12.84 6.57
N ASP A 189 0.58 -12.63 6.85
CA ASP A 189 1.13 -12.32 8.17
C ASP A 189 0.91 -10.83 8.51
N ILE A 190 -0.37 -10.44 8.54
CA ILE A 190 -0.83 -9.10 8.86
C ILE A 190 -1.89 -9.13 9.97
N PRO A 191 -2.04 -8.05 10.77
CA PRO A 191 -3.09 -7.95 11.76
C PRO A 191 -4.49 -7.88 11.14
N ASP A 192 -5.50 -8.01 12.00
CA ASP A 192 -6.90 -7.79 11.63
C ASP A 192 -7.14 -6.30 11.32
N LEU A 193 -7.09 -5.96 10.03
CA LEU A 193 -7.26 -4.60 9.52
C LEU A 193 -8.65 -4.00 9.80
N ALA A 194 -9.66 -4.86 10.05
CA ALA A 194 -11.01 -4.46 10.41
C ALA A 194 -11.21 -4.33 11.94
N SER A 195 -10.13 -4.36 12.73
CA SER A 195 -10.18 -4.30 14.19
C SER A 195 -10.66 -2.94 14.76
N GLY A 196 -10.79 -1.92 13.92
CA GLY A 196 -11.09 -0.55 14.34
C GLY A 196 -9.86 0.27 14.76
N GLN A 197 -8.69 -0.36 14.80
CA GLN A 197 -7.44 0.34 15.06
C GLN A 197 -7.00 1.16 13.84
N ASN A 198 -6.17 2.16 14.10
CA ASN A 198 -5.49 2.90 13.06
C ASN A 198 -4.33 2.07 12.52
N HIS A 199 -4.23 1.98 11.21
CA HIS A 199 -3.17 1.26 10.52
C HIS A 199 -2.36 2.21 9.63
N THR A 200 -1.08 1.91 9.44
CA THR A 200 -0.20 2.65 8.54
C THR A 200 0.50 1.70 7.59
N VAL A 201 0.41 1.96 6.30
CA VAL A 201 1.16 1.24 5.27
C VAL A 201 2.25 2.12 4.72
N ARG A 202 3.41 1.51 4.43
CA ARG A 202 4.48 2.15 3.68
C ARG A 202 5.04 1.21 2.62
N LEU A 203 4.97 1.65 1.36
CA LEU A 203 5.71 1.03 0.26
C LEU A 203 6.99 1.83 0.03
N VAL A 204 8.14 1.19 0.15
CA VAL A 204 9.46 1.77 -0.16
C VAL A 204 10.00 1.10 -1.41
N TYR A 205 10.37 1.89 -2.42
CA TYR A 205 11.11 1.41 -3.58
C TYR A 205 12.54 1.91 -3.53
N GLU A 206 13.48 0.97 -3.41
CA GLU A 206 14.91 1.21 -3.55
C GLU A 206 15.27 0.90 -5.02
N PRO A 207 15.79 1.85 -5.81
CA PRO A 207 16.07 1.67 -7.24
C PRO A 207 17.34 0.82 -7.50
N THR A 208 17.76 0.05 -6.50
CA THR A 208 18.89 -0.87 -6.52
C THR A 208 18.52 -2.15 -5.79
N VAL A 209 18.91 -3.30 -6.33
CA VAL A 209 18.85 -4.58 -5.61
C VAL A 209 20.13 -4.76 -4.81
N ASP A 210 20.01 -4.67 -3.49
CA ASP A 210 21.03 -5.17 -2.58
C ASP A 210 20.80 -6.67 -2.37
N ILE A 211 21.46 -7.50 -3.19
CA ILE A 211 21.33 -8.96 -3.10
C ILE A 211 21.94 -9.51 -1.80
N THR A 212 22.75 -8.72 -1.08
CA THR A 212 23.27 -9.15 0.22
C THR A 212 22.16 -9.32 1.25
N ILE A 213 20.95 -8.81 0.97
CA ILE A 213 19.76 -9.06 1.79
C ILE A 213 19.40 -10.54 1.93
N LEU A 214 19.92 -11.41 1.06
CA LEU A 214 19.76 -12.86 1.16
C LEU A 214 20.78 -13.53 2.10
N GLN A 215 21.77 -12.78 2.59
CA GLN A 215 22.78 -13.25 3.52
C GLN A 215 22.27 -13.13 4.96
N SER A 216 22.61 -14.11 5.82
CA SER A 216 22.06 -14.23 7.17
C SER A 216 22.31 -12.99 8.05
N GLU A 217 23.46 -12.35 7.91
CA GLU A 217 23.80 -11.16 8.72
C GLU A 217 23.01 -9.93 8.27
N THR A 218 23.02 -9.62 6.97
CA THR A 218 22.31 -8.46 6.42
C THR A 218 20.79 -8.60 6.58
N CYS A 219 20.23 -9.79 6.32
CA CYS A 219 18.80 -10.02 6.50
C CYS A 219 18.37 -9.80 7.96
N ALA A 220 19.18 -10.26 8.92
CA ALA A 220 18.88 -10.09 10.34
C ALA A 220 18.95 -8.62 10.75
N GLN A 221 19.94 -7.87 10.25
CA GLN A 221 20.09 -6.43 10.50
C GLN A 221 18.93 -5.61 9.93
N ARG A 222 18.33 -6.05 8.82
CA ARG A 222 17.23 -5.35 8.14
C ARG A 222 15.85 -5.99 8.39
N TYR A 223 15.73 -6.92 9.33
CA TYR A 223 14.48 -7.67 9.60
C TYR A 223 13.86 -8.32 8.36
N ALA A 224 14.70 -8.73 7.40
CA ALA A 224 14.30 -9.14 6.06
C ALA A 224 14.42 -10.66 5.83
N CYS A 225 14.93 -11.42 6.80
CA CYS A 225 15.08 -12.86 6.66
C CYS A 225 13.73 -13.50 6.33
N ASP A 226 13.70 -14.35 5.31
CA ASP A 226 12.50 -15.01 4.78
C ASP A 226 11.39 -14.08 4.23
N ARG A 227 11.64 -12.76 4.15
CA ARG A 227 10.68 -11.79 3.60
C ARG A 227 10.87 -11.55 2.10
N PHE A 228 12.01 -11.93 1.53
CA PHE A 228 12.28 -11.77 0.10
C PHE A 228 11.57 -12.84 -0.74
N GLN A 229 10.74 -12.40 -1.68
CA GLN A 229 9.95 -13.22 -2.59
C GLN A 229 10.26 -12.85 -4.03
N SER A 230 10.26 -13.83 -4.93
CA SER A 230 10.45 -13.61 -6.37
C SER A 230 9.42 -14.41 -7.16
N THR A 231 8.97 -13.86 -8.28
CA THR A 231 7.93 -14.47 -9.12
C THR A 231 8.40 -14.77 -10.53
N ALA A 232 7.63 -15.61 -11.23
CA ALA A 232 7.85 -15.88 -12.65
C ALA A 232 7.74 -14.61 -13.51
N GLN A 233 6.87 -13.67 -13.12
CA GLN A 233 6.73 -12.38 -13.79
C GLN A 233 7.98 -11.50 -13.62
N PHE A 234 8.62 -11.51 -12.44
CA PHE A 234 9.92 -10.88 -12.31
C PHE A 234 10.98 -11.54 -13.21
N ALA A 235 11.03 -12.87 -13.22
CA ALA A 235 11.98 -13.61 -14.04
C ALA A 235 11.83 -13.30 -15.53
N SER A 236 10.60 -13.10 -16.02
CA SER A 236 10.35 -12.75 -17.42
C SER A 236 10.82 -11.32 -17.79
N MET A 237 10.98 -10.43 -16.81
CA MET A 237 11.51 -9.07 -17.03
C MET A 237 13.05 -9.03 -17.07
N LEU A 238 13.75 -10.05 -16.57
CA LEU A 238 15.22 -10.07 -16.48
C LEU A 238 15.94 -9.74 -17.81
N PRO A 239 15.54 -10.25 -18.99
CA PRO A 239 16.21 -9.90 -20.24
C PRO A 239 16.17 -8.40 -20.55
N THR A 240 15.03 -7.75 -20.29
CA THR A 240 14.85 -6.30 -20.47
C THR A 240 15.69 -5.52 -19.48
N VAL A 241 15.72 -5.96 -18.21
CA VAL A 241 16.55 -5.37 -17.16
C VAL A 241 18.03 -5.44 -17.55
N TYR A 242 18.56 -6.61 -17.90
CA TYR A 242 19.98 -6.75 -18.25
C TYR A 242 20.39 -5.91 -19.46
N ALA A 243 19.44 -5.63 -20.38
CA ALA A 243 19.66 -4.79 -21.54
C ALA A 243 19.53 -3.27 -21.25
N SER A 244 18.84 -2.88 -20.18
CA SER A 244 18.61 -1.47 -19.83
C SER A 244 19.47 -1.09 -18.62
N ALA A 245 20.43 -0.19 -18.82
CA ALA A 245 21.48 0.15 -17.86
C ALA A 245 21.05 0.63 -16.44
N PRO A 246 19.80 1.05 -16.10
CA PRO A 246 19.44 1.23 -14.71
C PRO A 246 19.10 -0.14 -14.12
N GLY A 247 19.88 -0.58 -13.13
CA GLY A 247 19.70 -1.89 -12.50
C GLY A 247 18.30 -2.13 -11.91
N MET A 248 18.06 -3.37 -11.51
CA MET A 248 16.87 -3.79 -10.77
C MET A 248 16.73 -3.01 -9.46
N GLY A 249 15.51 -2.82 -8.97
CA GLY A 249 15.24 -2.32 -7.63
C GLY A 249 14.53 -3.33 -6.72
N THR A 250 14.24 -2.94 -5.49
CA THR A 250 13.46 -3.71 -4.51
C THR A 250 12.32 -2.89 -3.96
N ALA A 251 11.13 -3.49 -3.88
CA ALA A 251 9.99 -2.92 -3.17
C ALA A 251 9.83 -3.61 -1.82
N TRP A 252 9.67 -2.80 -0.78
CA TRP A 252 9.50 -3.22 0.61
C TRP A 252 8.14 -2.75 1.09
N ALA A 253 7.30 -3.68 1.52
CA ALA A 253 5.97 -3.40 2.01
C ALA A 253 5.95 -3.51 3.54
N TYR A 254 5.62 -2.40 4.22
CA TYR A 254 5.50 -2.33 5.67
C TYR A 254 4.05 -2.08 6.08
N LEU A 255 3.67 -2.62 7.23
CA LEU A 255 2.39 -2.39 7.87
C LEU A 255 2.58 -2.27 9.39
N ASP A 256 2.07 -1.16 9.93
CA ASP A 256 2.03 -0.72 11.34
C ASP A 256 3.38 -0.38 11.97
N ASP A 257 4.18 -1.37 12.40
CA ASP A 257 5.40 -1.12 13.19
C ASP A 257 6.50 -0.35 12.44
N MET A 258 6.44 -0.35 11.10
CA MET A 258 7.43 0.27 10.21
C MET A 258 8.87 -0.23 10.40
N VAL A 259 9.04 -1.37 11.08
CA VAL A 259 10.32 -2.03 11.39
C VAL A 259 10.45 -3.30 10.56
N GLU A 260 9.45 -4.18 10.60
CA GLU A 260 9.48 -5.46 9.90
C GLU A 260 8.68 -5.37 8.58
N PRO A 261 9.31 -5.60 7.41
CA PRO A 261 8.58 -5.68 6.16
C PRO A 261 7.71 -6.93 6.13
N ARG A 262 6.46 -6.80 5.68
CA ARG A 262 5.55 -7.92 5.46
C ARG A 262 6.01 -8.81 4.32
N PHE A 263 6.59 -8.20 3.29
CA PHE A 263 7.29 -8.88 2.20
C PHE A 263 8.18 -7.89 1.44
N ILE A 264 9.13 -8.45 0.70
CA ILE A 264 10.09 -7.73 -0.14
C ILE A 264 10.09 -8.40 -1.51
N VAL A 265 9.99 -7.63 -2.59
CA VAL A 265 10.05 -8.17 -3.96
C VAL A 265 11.06 -7.42 -4.81
N PRO A 266 11.81 -8.10 -5.69
CA PRO A 266 12.59 -7.42 -6.71
C PRO A 266 11.64 -6.89 -7.78
N ILE A 267 11.84 -5.63 -8.20
CA ILE A 267 10.97 -4.95 -9.15
C ILE A 267 11.73 -3.91 -9.94
N TYR A 268 11.38 -3.75 -11.21
CA TYR A 268 11.91 -2.70 -12.07
C TYR A 268 10.75 -1.91 -12.66
N PHE A 269 10.32 -0.87 -11.94
CA PHE A 269 9.17 -0.03 -12.29
C PHE A 269 9.22 0.51 -13.74
N PRO A 270 10.38 0.95 -14.28
CA PRO A 270 10.44 1.41 -15.66
C PRO A 270 10.03 0.37 -16.70
N ALA A 271 10.48 -0.88 -16.58
CA ALA A 271 10.02 -1.94 -17.49
C ALA A 271 8.61 -2.41 -17.14
N LEU A 272 8.29 -2.53 -15.85
CA LEU A 272 7.00 -3.07 -15.41
C LEU A 272 5.83 -2.18 -15.88
N LEU A 273 5.97 -0.86 -15.78
CA LEU A 273 4.91 0.11 -16.08
C LEU A 273 5.17 0.95 -17.35
N ASN A 274 6.05 0.46 -18.22
CA ASN A 274 6.44 1.11 -19.47
C ASN A 274 6.73 2.62 -19.30
N LEU A 275 7.62 2.94 -18.36
CA LEU A 275 8.00 4.32 -18.04
C LEU A 275 9.23 4.69 -18.88
N THR A 276 9.12 5.74 -19.70
CA THR A 276 10.30 6.33 -20.36
C THR A 276 11.07 7.21 -19.38
N ALA A 277 12.33 7.55 -19.67
CA ALA A 277 13.15 8.38 -18.78
C ALA A 277 12.44 9.71 -18.45
N GLY A 278 12.26 10.00 -17.15
CA GLY A 278 11.54 11.18 -16.67
C GLY A 278 10.03 11.05 -16.60
N THR A 279 9.46 9.86 -16.88
CA THR A 279 8.02 9.61 -16.76
C THR A 279 7.60 9.62 -15.30
N SER A 280 6.52 10.33 -15.03
CA SER A 280 5.81 10.33 -13.76
C SER A 280 4.56 9.45 -13.85
N LEU A 281 4.11 8.90 -12.73
CA LEU A 281 2.88 8.12 -12.65
C LEU A 281 1.88 8.77 -11.70
N TYR A 282 0.61 8.41 -11.80
CA TYR A 282 -0.38 8.84 -10.83
C TYR A 282 -0.45 7.84 -9.68
N VAL A 283 -0.63 8.37 -8.47
CA VAL A 283 -0.80 7.57 -7.26
C VAL A 283 -2.16 7.83 -6.65
N GLY A 284 -2.76 6.80 -6.08
CA GLY A 284 -4.04 6.94 -5.44
C GLY A 284 -4.35 5.80 -4.50
N LEU A 285 -5.47 5.96 -3.80
CA LEU A 285 -6.04 4.92 -2.96
C LEU A 285 -7.40 4.58 -3.53
N THR A 286 -7.70 3.29 -3.65
CA THR A 286 -9.00 2.76 -4.08
C THR A 286 -9.55 1.90 -2.97
N ALA A 287 -10.86 1.81 -2.83
CA ALA A 287 -11.49 0.87 -1.92
C ALA A 287 -12.85 0.43 -2.43
N ALA A 288 -13.25 -0.78 -2.06
CA ALA A 288 -14.56 -1.29 -2.37
C ALA A 288 -15.14 -2.10 -1.21
N THR A 289 -16.47 -2.10 -1.14
CA THR A 289 -17.23 -2.93 -0.22
C THR A 289 -17.93 -4.06 -0.96
N GLY A 290 -18.21 -5.17 -0.28
CA GLY A 290 -18.93 -6.30 -0.84
C GLY A 290 -20.44 -6.12 -0.88
N ALA A 291 -21.12 -7.13 -1.40
CA ALA A 291 -22.58 -7.13 -1.52
C ALA A 291 -23.29 -7.31 -0.17
N VAL A 292 -22.68 -8.09 0.74
CA VAL A 292 -23.24 -8.39 2.08
C VAL A 292 -22.28 -8.02 3.22
N GLN A 293 -21.00 -7.93 2.91
CA GLN A 293 -19.90 -7.58 3.77
C GLN A 293 -19.44 -6.17 3.43
N PHE A 294 -19.66 -5.20 4.30
CA PHE A 294 -19.33 -3.80 4.02
C PHE A 294 -18.74 -3.12 5.25
N GLN A 295 -17.95 -2.07 5.00
CA GLN A 295 -17.23 -1.32 6.01
C GLN A 295 -16.87 0.06 5.51
N VAL A 296 -16.62 0.98 6.43
CA VAL A 296 -16.07 2.29 6.12
C VAL A 296 -14.55 2.18 5.96
N HIS A 297 -14.01 2.76 4.89
CA HIS A 297 -12.59 2.96 4.70
C HIS A 297 -12.26 4.46 4.79
N ASP A 298 -11.75 4.92 5.93
CA ASP A 298 -11.35 6.31 6.13
C ASP A 298 -9.82 6.43 6.13
N VAL A 299 -9.28 7.28 5.25
CA VAL A 299 -7.85 7.63 5.17
C VAL A 299 -7.64 8.98 5.86
N PHE A 300 -6.64 9.09 6.72
CA PHE A 300 -6.34 10.31 7.49
C PHE A 300 -4.88 10.75 7.35
N GLY A 301 -4.21 10.29 6.31
CA GLY A 301 -2.91 10.77 5.88
C GLY A 301 -2.42 9.99 4.67
N PHE A 302 -1.91 10.68 3.66
CA PHE A 302 -1.20 10.05 2.53
C PHE A 302 -0.10 10.97 2.02
N THR A 303 1.14 10.49 2.10
CA THR A 303 2.33 11.19 1.61
C THR A 303 3.10 10.36 0.59
N PHE A 304 3.67 11.03 -0.40
CA PHE A 304 4.54 10.43 -1.39
C PHE A 304 5.87 11.19 -1.45
N CYS A 305 6.98 10.51 -1.19
CA CYS A 305 8.32 11.09 -1.22
C CYS A 305 9.17 10.46 -2.32
N SER A 306 9.85 11.25 -3.14
CA SER A 306 10.74 10.80 -4.20
C SER A 306 11.85 11.82 -4.46
N GLY A 307 13.08 11.36 -4.67
CA GLY A 307 14.22 12.23 -4.96
C GLY A 307 14.46 13.31 -3.89
N GLY A 308 14.15 13.04 -2.62
CA GLY A 308 14.28 13.99 -1.51
C GLY A 308 13.16 15.02 -1.40
N THR A 309 12.15 14.99 -2.27
CA THR A 309 10.95 15.85 -2.20
C THR A 309 9.76 15.04 -1.71
N CYS A 310 8.93 15.61 -0.83
CA CYS A 310 7.71 14.98 -0.34
C CYS A 310 6.46 15.79 -0.71
N SER A 311 5.48 15.09 -1.26
CA SER A 311 4.14 15.60 -1.55
C SER A 311 3.14 15.03 -0.55
N GLN A 312 2.37 15.90 0.09
CA GLN A 312 1.21 15.50 0.89
C GLN A 312 0.03 15.34 -0.07
N ILE A 313 -0.34 14.10 -0.37
CA ILE A 313 -1.46 13.75 -1.24
C ILE A 313 -2.79 13.94 -0.51
N LEU A 314 -2.87 13.47 0.73
CA LEU A 314 -4.01 13.71 1.61
C LEU A 314 -3.56 14.27 2.96
N PRO A 315 -4.38 15.14 3.58
CA PRO A 315 -4.17 15.59 4.95
C PRO A 315 -4.23 14.45 5.97
#